data_AF-A0A7Y7N7B4-F1
#
_entry.id   AF-A0A7Y7N7B4-F1
#
_cell.length_a   1.000
_cell.length_b   1.000
_cell.length_c   1.000
_cell.angle_alpha   90.00
_cell.angle_beta   90.00
_cell.angle_gamma   90.00
#
_symmetry.space_group_name_H-M   'P 1'
#
loop_
_entity.id
_entity.type
_entity.pdbx_description
1 polymer ?
#
loop_
_entity_poly.entity_id
_entity_poly.type
_entity_poly.pdbx_seq_one_letter_code
_entity_poly.pdbx_strand_id
1 'polypeptide(L)'
;MKTFAARIPERETGKDSAVKITEKILKARVTELNLGVLKETTFGIRVERSGKGYICCLVYRDQTPPEILLEGGSASEASACIEAVAATQRIFRQSMMGGVEKPEYLTDELFIKKGGERCPKTRCGSRDIIAGWVEKNGSGLTQAYRCGKCGLEFVIVYKMEGYEISGHAEVSP
;
A
#
# COMPACT_ATOMS: atom_id res chain seq x y z
N MET A 1 4.26 -43.63 -38.34
CA MET A 1 3.87 -42.56 -37.39
C MET A 1 4.28 -43.00 -36.00
N LYS A 2 5.26 -42.33 -35.37
CA LYS A 2 5.79 -42.68 -34.04
C LYS A 2 5.15 -41.77 -32.99
N THR A 3 4.37 -42.35 -32.10
CA THR A 3 3.71 -41.65 -30.98
C THR A 3 4.75 -41.42 -29.87
N PHE A 4 5.16 -40.16 -29.68
CA PHE A 4 5.97 -39.76 -28.53
C PHE A 4 5.05 -39.57 -27.31
N ALA A 5 5.00 -40.56 -26.43
CA ALA A 5 4.42 -40.39 -25.10
C ALA A 5 5.46 -39.66 -24.23
N ALA A 6 5.27 -38.35 -24.04
CA ALA A 6 6.05 -37.56 -23.09
C ALA A 6 5.72 -38.02 -21.67
N ARG A 7 6.69 -38.63 -20.98
CA ARG A 7 6.65 -38.83 -19.52
C ARG A 7 6.70 -37.47 -18.86
N ILE A 8 5.60 -37.08 -18.19
CA ILE A 8 5.58 -35.97 -17.25
C ILE A 8 6.30 -36.45 -15.99
N PRO A 9 7.41 -35.83 -15.55
CA PRO A 9 8.00 -36.16 -14.27
C PRO A 9 7.06 -35.69 -13.15
N GLU A 10 6.67 -36.63 -12.29
CA GLU A 10 5.96 -36.37 -11.05
C GLU A 10 6.79 -35.39 -10.22
N ARG A 11 6.28 -34.17 -10.05
CA ARG A 11 6.91 -33.14 -9.22
C ARG A 11 6.85 -33.64 -7.78
N GLU A 12 8.02 -33.95 -7.23
CA GLU A 12 8.24 -34.25 -5.84
C GLU A 12 7.51 -33.24 -4.96
N THR A 13 6.65 -33.75 -4.08
CA THR A 13 6.00 -32.97 -3.03
C THR A 13 7.08 -32.51 -2.06
N GLY A 14 7.68 -31.37 -2.37
CA GLY A 14 8.50 -30.61 -1.45
C GLY A 14 7.70 -30.39 -0.17
N LYS A 15 8.05 -31.15 0.85
CA LYS A 15 7.61 -30.97 2.22
C LYS A 15 8.22 -29.67 2.72
N ASP A 16 7.63 -28.55 2.32
CA ASP A 16 7.90 -27.25 2.93
C ASP A 16 7.63 -27.41 4.42
N SER A 17 8.72 -27.42 5.18
CA SER A 17 8.66 -27.41 6.63
C SER A 17 8.14 -26.04 7.03
N ALA A 18 6.81 -25.86 6.98
CA ALA A 18 6.13 -24.65 7.38
C ALA A 18 6.61 -24.31 8.80
N VAL A 19 7.36 -23.21 8.92
CA VAL A 19 7.88 -22.73 10.20
C VAL A 19 6.72 -22.65 11.18
N LYS A 20 6.76 -23.48 12.22
CA LYS A 20 5.69 -23.52 13.22
C LYS A 20 5.67 -22.18 13.94
N ILE A 21 4.62 -21.39 13.71
CA ILE A 21 4.48 -20.09 14.35
C ILE A 21 4.20 -20.31 15.84
N THR A 22 5.13 -19.85 16.66
CA THR A 22 5.06 -19.92 18.12
C THR A 22 4.77 -18.55 18.71
N GLU A 23 4.25 -18.52 19.94
CA GLU A 23 4.03 -17.28 20.68
C GLU A 23 5.29 -16.42 20.80
N LYS A 24 6.46 -17.05 20.95
CA LYS A 24 7.76 -16.38 21.00
C LYS A 24 8.06 -15.65 19.70
N ILE A 25 7.77 -16.26 18.56
CA ILE A 25 7.95 -15.66 17.22
C ILE A 25 7.02 -14.46 17.06
N LEU A 26 5.75 -14.60 17.45
CA LEU A 26 4.77 -13.50 17.38
C LEU A 26 5.21 -12.30 18.22
N LYS A 27 5.59 -12.52 19.48
CA LYS A 27 6.05 -11.45 20.38
C LYS A 27 7.35 -10.79 19.90
N ALA A 28 8.30 -11.58 19.41
CA ALA A 28 9.53 -11.06 18.82
C ALA A 28 9.23 -10.17 17.60
N ARG A 29 8.33 -10.62 16.72
CA ARG A 29 7.94 -9.86 15.53
C ARG A 29 7.23 -8.55 15.86
N VAL A 30 6.30 -8.57 16.82
CA VAL A 30 5.65 -7.35 17.31
C VAL A 30 6.67 -6.36 17.88
N THR A 31 7.65 -6.86 18.64
CA THR A 31 8.72 -6.02 19.21
C THR A 31 9.57 -5.38 18.10
N GLU A 32 9.98 -6.16 17.10
CA GLU A 32 10.71 -5.66 15.93
C GLU A 32 9.94 -4.57 15.19
N LEU A 33 8.64 -4.77 14.94
CA LEU A 33 7.81 -3.79 14.24
C LEU A 33 7.63 -2.50 15.05
N ASN A 34 7.37 -2.61 16.35
CA ASN A 34 7.19 -1.45 17.24
C ASN A 34 8.47 -0.62 17.40
N LEU A 35 9.64 -1.26 17.39
CA LEU A 35 10.94 -0.58 17.44
C LEU A 35 11.46 -0.15 16.06
N GLY A 36 10.88 -0.68 14.99
CA GLY A 36 11.27 -0.41 13.60
C GLY A 36 10.21 0.40 12.85
N VAL A 37 9.47 -0.25 11.95
CA VAL A 37 8.57 0.39 10.98
C VAL A 37 7.45 1.20 11.66
N LEU A 38 6.97 0.77 12.84
CA LEU A 38 5.94 1.43 13.62
C LEU A 38 6.53 2.36 14.70
N LYS A 39 7.85 2.58 14.73
CA LYS A 39 8.47 3.43 15.76
C LYS A 39 7.98 4.88 15.66
N GLU A 40 7.75 5.39 14.46
CA GLU A 40 7.35 6.79 14.22
C GLU A 40 5.84 6.97 14.04
N THR A 41 5.05 5.90 14.12
CA THR A 41 3.58 5.97 14.00
C THR A 41 2.92 6.45 15.30
N THR A 42 1.66 6.86 15.22
CA THR A 42 0.85 7.19 16.40
C THR A 42 0.37 5.96 17.16
N PHE A 43 0.55 4.77 16.60
CA PHE A 43 0.17 3.48 17.17
C PHE A 43 1.31 2.47 17.11
N GLY A 44 1.19 1.38 17.86
CA GLY A 44 1.95 0.14 17.71
C GLY A 44 1.02 -1.07 17.66
N ILE A 45 1.59 -2.27 17.61
CA ILE A 45 0.84 -3.53 17.73
C ILE A 45 1.08 -4.16 19.10
N ARG A 46 0.08 -4.87 19.61
CA ARG A 46 0.21 -5.81 20.72
C ARG A 46 -0.42 -7.15 20.33
N VAL A 47 0.22 -8.23 20.74
CA VAL A 47 -0.33 -9.59 20.62
C VAL A 47 -0.41 -10.24 22.00
N GLU A 48 -1.58 -10.79 22.32
CA GLU A 48 -1.85 -11.44 23.60
C GLU A 48 -2.46 -12.82 23.35
N ARG A 49 -2.20 -13.77 24.26
CA ARG A 49 -2.82 -15.09 24.22
C ARG A 49 -4.05 -15.09 25.13
N SER A 50 -5.18 -15.48 24.57
CA SER A 50 -6.45 -15.69 25.25
C SER A 50 -6.78 -17.19 25.30
N GLY A 51 -7.73 -17.59 26.14
CA GLY A 51 -8.21 -18.97 26.21
C GLY A 51 -8.79 -19.50 24.89
N LYS A 52 -9.21 -18.62 23.99
CA LYS A 52 -9.77 -18.95 22.67
C LYS A 52 -8.76 -18.88 21.51
N GLY A 53 -7.53 -18.41 21.75
CA GLY A 53 -6.55 -18.16 20.68
C GLY A 53 -5.68 -16.95 20.96
N TYR A 54 -5.33 -16.19 19.93
CA TYR A 54 -4.57 -14.95 20.02
C TYR A 54 -5.48 -13.75 19.76
N ILE A 55 -5.14 -12.65 20.42
CA ILE A 55 -5.74 -11.34 20.22
C ILE A 55 -4.64 -10.41 19.72
N CYS A 56 -4.88 -9.76 18.59
CA CYS A 56 -4.01 -8.71 18.05
C CYS A 56 -4.71 -7.37 18.18
N CYS A 57 -4.04 -6.37 18.75
CA CYS A 57 -4.58 -5.03 18.92
C CYS A 57 -3.64 -3.97 18.35
N LEU A 58 -4.21 -2.89 17.81
CA LEU A 58 -3.52 -1.61 17.70
C LEU A 58 -3.53 -0.93 19.06
N VAL A 59 -2.37 -0.45 19.49
CA VAL A 59 -2.22 0.32 20.72
C VAL A 59 -1.79 1.72 20.36
N TYR A 60 -2.68 2.69 20.57
CA TYR A 60 -2.40 4.09 20.31
C TYR A 60 -1.57 4.72 21.43
N ARG A 61 -0.75 5.70 21.07
CA ARG A 61 0.17 6.40 21.99
C ARG A 61 -0.47 7.60 22.67
N ASP A 62 -1.65 8.02 22.23
CA ASP A 62 -2.40 9.19 22.70
C ASP A 62 -3.50 8.84 23.72
N GLN A 63 -3.34 7.72 24.43
CA GLN A 63 -4.31 7.18 25.40
C GLN A 63 -5.65 6.74 24.78
N THR A 64 -5.79 6.74 23.46
CA THR A 64 -6.95 6.13 22.79
C THR A 64 -7.02 4.64 23.13
N PRO A 65 -8.22 4.10 23.46
CA PRO A 65 -8.39 2.69 23.73
C PRO A 65 -7.83 1.80 22.61
N PRO A 66 -7.21 0.65 22.95
CA PRO A 66 -6.71 -0.26 21.93
C PRO A 66 -7.82 -0.74 20.99
N GLU A 67 -7.55 -0.78 19.70
CA GLU A 67 -8.46 -1.33 18.70
C GLU A 67 -8.12 -2.80 18.46
N ILE A 68 -9.12 -3.68 18.57
CA ILE A 68 -8.93 -5.12 18.35
C ILE A 68 -9.00 -5.40 16.85
N LEU A 69 -7.92 -5.95 16.28
CA LEU A 69 -7.83 -6.32 14.88
C LEU A 69 -8.20 -7.79 14.62
N LEU A 70 -7.89 -8.64 15.60
CA LEU A 70 -8.15 -10.07 15.57
C LEU A 70 -8.45 -10.52 16.98
N GLU A 71 -9.52 -11.31 17.15
CA GLU A 71 -9.90 -11.91 18.42
C GLU A 71 -10.10 -13.42 18.25
N GLY A 72 -9.42 -14.22 19.06
CA GLY A 72 -9.58 -15.68 19.04
C GLY A 72 -8.95 -16.37 17.83
N GLY A 73 -7.96 -15.74 17.16
CA GLY A 73 -7.28 -16.33 16.01
C GLY A 73 -6.22 -17.37 16.38
N SER A 74 -5.89 -18.24 15.44
CA SER A 74 -4.74 -19.14 15.50
C SER A 74 -3.41 -18.37 15.47
N ALA A 75 -2.31 -19.04 15.80
CA ALA A 75 -0.98 -18.44 15.71
C ALA A 75 -0.66 -17.95 14.29
N SER A 76 -1.13 -18.66 13.27
CA SER A 76 -0.94 -18.30 11.86
C SER A 76 -1.73 -17.05 11.48
N GLU A 77 -2.99 -16.96 11.91
CA GLU A 77 -3.83 -15.78 11.68
C GLU A 77 -3.29 -14.55 12.42
N ALA A 78 -2.80 -14.73 13.65
CA ALA A 78 -2.13 -13.66 14.39
C ALA A 78 -0.88 -13.15 13.64
N SER A 79 -0.07 -14.07 13.09
CA SER A 79 1.10 -13.69 12.28
C SER A 79 0.69 -12.94 11.02
N ALA A 80 -0.33 -13.42 10.30
CA ALA A 80 -0.82 -12.77 9.10
C ALA A 80 -1.37 -11.36 9.40
N CYS A 81 -2.08 -11.20 10.51
CA CYS A 81 -2.57 -9.91 10.99
C CYS A 81 -1.42 -8.94 11.29
N ILE A 82 -0.39 -9.40 12.00
CA ILE A 82 0.81 -8.60 12.32
C ILE A 82 1.52 -8.14 11.04
N GLU A 83 1.71 -9.03 10.07
CA GLU A 83 2.34 -8.67 8.78
C GLU A 83 1.46 -7.74 7.94
N ALA A 84 0.14 -7.92 7.95
CA ALA A 84 -0.78 -7.06 7.22
C ALA A 84 -0.68 -5.60 7.70
N VAL A 85 -0.58 -5.36 9.00
CA VAL A 85 -0.39 -3.99 9.53
C VAL A 85 0.97 -3.43 9.14
N ALA A 86 2.03 -4.23 9.19
CA ALA A 86 3.36 -3.81 8.74
C ALA A 86 3.37 -3.44 7.25
N ALA A 87 2.69 -4.24 6.42
CA ALA A 87 2.54 -4.00 4.98
C ALA A 87 1.73 -2.72 4.72
N THR A 88 0.57 -2.54 5.37
CA THR A 88 -0.25 -1.34 5.24
C THR A 88 0.55 -0.10 5.62
N GLN A 89 1.32 -0.14 6.70
CA GLN A 89 2.15 1.02 7.09
C GLN A 89 3.28 1.30 6.10
N ARG A 90 3.91 0.25 5.53
CA ARG A 90 4.92 0.42 4.48
C ARG A 90 4.32 1.05 3.22
N ILE A 91 3.16 0.56 2.79
CA ILE A 91 2.42 1.12 1.65
C ILE A 91 2.08 2.58 1.93
N PHE A 92 1.50 2.88 3.09
CA PHE A 92 1.16 4.25 3.48
C PHE A 92 2.39 5.17 3.49
N ARG A 93 3.50 4.72 4.07
CA ARG A 93 4.76 5.48 4.11
C ARG A 93 5.35 5.68 2.71
N GLN A 94 5.30 4.65 1.85
CA GLN A 94 5.74 4.76 0.45
C GLN A 94 4.85 5.74 -0.32
N SER A 95 3.52 5.63 -0.20
CA SER A 95 2.57 6.54 -0.84
C SER A 95 2.69 7.99 -0.36
N MET A 96 3.08 8.21 0.91
CA MET A 96 3.21 9.55 1.50
C MET A 96 4.61 10.17 1.38
N MET A 97 5.68 9.37 1.28
CA MET A 97 7.08 9.85 1.31
C MET A 97 7.86 9.68 0.00
N GLY A 98 7.35 8.96 -1.00
CA GLY A 98 8.07 8.82 -2.27
C GLY A 98 7.31 8.06 -3.34
N GLY A 99 6.71 8.80 -4.28
CA GLY A 99 6.71 8.51 -5.71
C GLY A 99 6.49 7.07 -6.18
N VAL A 100 5.53 6.34 -5.62
CA VAL A 100 5.01 5.13 -6.26
C VAL A 100 3.59 5.44 -6.70
N GLU A 101 3.43 5.56 -8.02
CA GLU A 101 2.15 5.65 -8.72
C GLU A 101 1.21 4.59 -8.18
N LYS A 102 0.21 5.03 -7.44
CA LYS A 102 -1.00 4.26 -7.26
C LYS A 102 -1.72 4.36 -8.62
N PRO A 103 -1.97 3.26 -9.35
CA PRO A 103 -2.92 3.30 -10.44
C PRO A 103 -4.31 3.38 -9.79
N GLU A 104 -4.67 4.57 -9.30
CA GLU A 104 -6.06 4.91 -9.10
C GLU A 104 -6.61 5.15 -10.50
N TYR A 105 -7.55 4.31 -10.93
CA TYR A 105 -8.47 4.68 -12.00
C TYR A 105 -9.16 5.98 -11.58
N LEU A 106 -8.62 7.10 -12.04
CA LEU A 106 -9.16 8.43 -11.85
C LEU A 106 -9.99 8.74 -13.07
N THR A 107 -11.30 8.91 -12.90
CA THR A 107 -12.14 9.48 -13.94
C THR A 107 -11.68 10.91 -14.24
N ASP A 108 -11.90 11.41 -15.45
CA ASP A 108 -11.51 12.78 -15.87
C ASP A 108 -12.03 13.88 -14.91
N GLU A 109 -13.15 13.65 -14.25
CA GLU A 109 -13.73 14.55 -13.25
C GLU A 109 -13.01 14.52 -11.89
N LEU A 110 -12.48 13.36 -11.48
CA LEU A 110 -11.63 13.20 -10.29
C LEU A 110 -10.20 13.69 -10.55
N PHE A 111 -9.76 13.60 -11.81
CA PHE A 111 -8.48 14.09 -12.34
C PHE A 111 -8.35 15.62 -12.23
N ILE A 112 -9.42 16.38 -12.51
CA ILE A 112 -9.45 17.84 -12.31
C ILE A 112 -9.45 18.21 -10.82
N LYS A 113 -9.97 17.35 -9.94
CA LYS A 113 -10.20 17.68 -8.54
C LYS A 113 -8.96 17.51 -7.65
N LYS A 114 -8.13 16.48 -7.87
CA LYS A 114 -6.99 16.14 -6.98
C LYS A 114 -5.66 16.85 -7.30
N GLY A 115 -5.48 17.36 -8.52
CA GLY A 115 -4.26 18.06 -8.94
C GLY A 115 -4.13 19.43 -8.27
N GLY A 116 -3.02 19.66 -7.54
CA GLY A 116 -2.79 20.96 -6.90
C GLY A 116 -3.67 21.24 -5.67
N GLU A 117 -4.25 20.23 -5.01
CA GLU A 117 -5.08 20.48 -3.83
C GLU A 117 -4.29 20.93 -2.60
N ARG A 118 -3.01 20.52 -2.47
CA ARG A 118 -2.17 20.85 -1.31
C ARG A 118 -0.70 21.01 -1.67
N CYS A 119 -0.04 21.91 -0.94
CA CYS A 119 1.40 22.11 -1.02
C CYS A 119 2.14 20.85 -0.51
N PRO A 120 3.10 20.31 -1.28
CA PRO A 120 3.85 19.10 -0.91
C PRO A 120 4.83 19.33 0.25
N LYS A 121 5.09 20.59 0.62
CA LYS A 121 5.94 20.91 1.77
C LYS A 121 5.22 20.46 3.05
N THR A 122 5.78 19.47 3.75
CA THR A 122 5.22 18.81 4.94
C THR A 122 4.78 19.76 6.05
N ARG A 123 5.48 20.88 6.23
CA ARG A 123 5.11 21.91 7.23
C ARG A 123 4.13 22.97 6.71
N CYS A 124 3.83 23.00 5.42
CA CYS A 124 2.92 23.97 4.82
C CYS A 124 1.51 23.40 4.67
N GLY A 125 1.37 22.30 3.92
CA GLY A 125 0.08 21.62 3.67
C GLY A 125 -1.05 22.51 3.14
N SER A 126 -0.72 23.74 2.69
CA SER A 126 -1.68 24.78 2.30
C SER A 126 -2.44 24.36 1.05
N ARG A 127 -3.73 24.68 1.02
CA ARG A 127 -4.60 24.51 -0.16
C ARG A 127 -4.57 25.70 -1.11
N ASP A 128 -3.88 26.78 -0.71
CA ASP A 128 -3.65 27.93 -1.55
C ASP A 128 -2.58 27.60 -2.60
N ILE A 129 -3.05 27.05 -3.72
CA ILE A 129 -2.24 26.58 -4.83
C ILE A 129 -2.68 27.32 -6.10
N ILE A 130 -1.71 27.93 -6.75
CA ILE A 130 -1.83 28.68 -7.99
C ILE A 130 -1.37 27.74 -9.12
N ALA A 131 -2.27 27.46 -10.05
CA ALA A 131 -1.95 26.67 -11.23
C ALA A 131 -1.07 27.49 -12.21
N GLY A 132 -0.03 26.85 -12.73
CA GLY A 132 0.88 27.38 -13.73
C GLY A 132 0.63 26.77 -15.11
N TRP A 133 1.70 26.67 -15.90
CA TRP A 133 1.64 26.11 -17.25
C TRP A 133 1.35 24.61 -17.25
N VAL A 134 0.86 24.14 -18.40
CA VAL A 134 0.58 22.73 -18.68
C VAL A 134 1.30 22.35 -19.97
N GLU A 135 1.98 21.21 -19.96
CA GLU A 135 2.68 20.65 -21.10
C GLU A 135 2.25 19.19 -21.32
N LYS A 136 1.92 18.82 -22.55
CA LYS A 136 1.55 17.45 -22.91
C LYS A 136 2.69 16.79 -23.67
N ASN A 137 3.19 15.68 -23.12
CA ASN A 137 4.30 14.90 -23.67
C ASN A 137 3.82 13.50 -24.09
N GLY A 138 4.61 12.78 -24.87
CA GLY A 138 4.25 11.44 -25.38
C GLY A 138 3.96 10.40 -24.29
N SER A 139 4.48 10.60 -23.07
CA SER A 139 4.27 9.73 -21.91
C SER A 139 3.19 10.24 -20.94
N GLY A 140 2.59 11.41 -21.18
CA GLY A 140 1.61 11.98 -20.26
C GLY A 140 1.48 13.50 -20.25
N LEU A 141 0.95 14.06 -19.16
CA LEU A 141 0.72 15.49 -18.96
C LEU A 141 1.58 15.99 -17.79
N THR A 142 2.15 17.19 -17.91
CA THR A 142 2.97 17.82 -16.88
C THR A 142 2.34 19.17 -16.55
N GLN A 143 2.09 19.43 -15.27
CA GLN A 143 1.50 20.70 -14.83
C GLN A 143 2.30 21.32 -13.70
N ALA A 144 2.65 22.60 -13.87
CA ALA A 144 3.30 23.40 -12.85
C ALA A 144 2.28 24.00 -11.88
N TYR A 145 2.69 24.10 -10.62
CA TYR A 145 1.93 24.69 -9.53
C TYR A 145 2.84 25.54 -8.64
N ARG A 146 2.26 26.54 -7.99
CA ARG A 146 2.93 27.35 -6.99
C ARG A 146 2.07 27.47 -5.75
N CYS A 147 2.64 27.23 -4.57
CA CYS A 147 1.93 27.48 -3.33
C CYS A 147 1.88 28.99 -3.04
N GLY A 148 0.69 29.58 -2.95
CA GLY A 148 0.53 31.00 -2.61
C GLY A 148 1.01 31.34 -1.20
N LYS A 149 0.94 30.39 -0.26
CA LYS A 149 1.39 30.59 1.13
C LYS A 149 2.91 30.60 1.31
N CYS A 150 3.61 29.63 0.73
CA CYS A 150 5.05 29.44 0.97
C CYS A 150 5.93 29.68 -0.25
N GLY A 151 5.32 30.03 -1.39
CA GLY A 151 6.01 30.32 -2.64
C GLY A 151 6.61 29.11 -3.35
N LEU A 152 6.54 27.90 -2.77
CA LEU A 152 7.12 26.70 -3.36
C LEU A 152 6.48 26.42 -4.73
N GLU A 153 7.33 26.37 -5.75
CA GLU A 153 6.98 25.90 -7.09
C GLU A 153 7.24 24.41 -7.17
N PHE A 154 6.30 23.67 -7.74
CA PHE A 154 6.38 22.23 -7.90
C PHE A 154 5.62 21.82 -9.16
N VAL A 155 6.02 20.70 -9.72
CA VAL A 155 5.43 20.16 -10.94
C VAL A 155 4.85 18.79 -10.64
N ILE A 156 3.67 18.51 -11.16
CA ILE A 156 3.06 17.19 -11.11
C ILE A 156 3.12 16.62 -12.53
N VAL A 157 3.71 15.43 -12.65
CA VAL A 157 3.75 14.66 -13.90
C VAL A 157 2.69 13.56 -13.78
N TYR A 158 1.80 13.52 -14.76
CA TYR A 158 0.73 12.54 -14.89
C TYR A 158 1.08 11.61 -16.04
N LYS A 159 1.36 10.33 -15.78
CA LYS A 159 1.49 9.37 -16.88
C LYS A 159 0.11 9.00 -17.40
N MET A 160 -0.09 9.12 -18.71
CA MET A 160 -1.30 8.61 -19.35
C MET A 160 -1.03 7.19 -19.83
N GLU A 161 -1.11 6.21 -18.93
CA GLU A 161 -1.16 4.80 -19.33
C GLU A 161 -2.60 4.46 -19.74
N GLY A 162 -2.89 4.63 -21.03
CA GLY A 162 -4.13 4.15 -21.63
C GLY A 162 -4.00 2.68 -22.00
N TYR A 163 -4.95 1.85 -21.56
CA TYR A 163 -5.15 0.53 -22.14
C TYR A 163 -5.41 0.70 -23.65
N GLU A 164 -4.59 0.07 -24.48
CA GLU A 164 -4.92 -0.18 -25.87
C GLU A 164 -6.09 -1.18 -25.90
N ILE A 165 -7.29 -0.75 -26.29
CA ILE A 165 -8.35 -1.70 -26.66
C ILE A 165 -7.93 -2.31 -28.00
N SER A 166 -7.07 -3.33 -27.94
CA SER A 166 -6.85 -4.23 -29.06
C SER A 166 -8.07 -5.15 -29.18
N GLY A 167 -9.10 -4.67 -29.86
CA GLY A 167 -10.34 -5.43 -30.03
C GLY A 167 -11.42 -4.69 -30.80
N HIS A 168 -11.13 -4.27 -32.04
CA HIS A 168 -12.21 -4.23 -33.03
C HIS A 168 -12.60 -5.67 -33.35
N ALA A 169 -13.60 -6.20 -32.63
CA ALA A 169 -14.49 -7.16 -33.27
C ALA A 169 -15.53 -6.32 -34.01
N GLU A 170 -15.37 -6.22 -35.34
CA GLU A 170 -16.44 -5.77 -36.22
C GLU A 170 -17.66 -6.64 -35.94
N VAL A 171 -18.69 -6.05 -35.30
CA VAL A 171 -20.04 -6.62 -35.39
C VAL A 171 -20.61 -6.07 -36.68
N SER A 172 -20.50 -6.85 -37.75
CA SER A 172 -21.24 -6.60 -38.98
C SER A 172 -22.75 -6.67 -38.71
N PRO A 173 -23.56 -5.84 -39.39
CA PRO A 173 -25.02 -5.85 -39.29
C PRO A 173 -25.67 -7.13 -39.79
#